data_AF-A0ABD5XB52-F1
#
_entry.id   AF-A0ABD5XB52-F1
#
_cell.length_a   1.000
_cell.length_b   1.000
_cell.length_c   1.000
_cell.angle_alpha   90.00
_cell.angle_beta   90.00
_cell.angle_gamma   90.00
#
_symmetry.space_group_name_H-M   'P 1'
#
loop_
_entity.id
_entity.type
_entity.pdbx_description
1 polymer ?
#
loop_
_entity_poly.entity_id
_entity_poly.type
_entity_poly.pdbx_seq_one_letter_code
_entity_poly.pdbx_strand_id
1 'polypeptide(L)'
;MNLASVCVQNALRSQMSATFAKREATERSLDDIEIITGGTDPANAVYPAVLNTMQELDIDIADRAVRDWVLSEPKRGSSARVREMDTKVQAHVTALFDESGGR
;
A
#
# COMPACT_ATOMS: atom_id res chain seq x y z
N MET A 1 -5.05 8.28 13.27
CA MET A 1 -3.67 7.72 13.15
C MET A 1 -3.55 6.97 11.83
N ASN A 2 -2.44 7.11 11.08
CA ASN A 2 -2.33 6.49 9.75
C ASN A 2 -1.29 5.37 9.75
N LEU A 3 -1.67 4.19 9.24
CA LEU A 3 -0.80 3.03 9.08
C LEU A 3 -0.62 2.73 7.59
N ALA A 4 0.60 2.92 7.08
CA ALA A 4 0.96 2.59 5.71
C ALA A 4 1.62 1.21 5.62
N SER A 5 1.11 0.34 4.73
CA SER A 5 1.73 -0.94 4.39
C SER A 5 2.17 -0.95 2.93
N VAL A 6 3.46 -1.12 2.68
CA VAL A 6 4.05 -1.00 1.34
C VAL A 6 4.84 -2.24 0.95
N CYS A 7 4.71 -2.66 -0.30
CA CYS A 7 5.56 -3.68 -0.92
C CYS A 7 5.62 -3.43 -2.42
N VAL A 8 6.63 -3.95 -3.12
CA VAL A 8 6.88 -3.67 -4.55
C VAL A 8 5.60 -3.64 -5.37
N GLN A 9 4.82 -4.73 -5.40
CA GLN A 9 3.69 -4.84 -6.31
C GLN A 9 2.32 -4.52 -5.72
N ASN A 10 2.26 -4.20 -4.42
CA ASN A 10 1.00 -4.03 -3.69
C ASN A 10 -0.07 -5.12 -3.93
N ALA A 11 0.37 -6.34 -4.22
CA ALA A 11 -0.48 -7.47 -4.60
C ALA A 11 -0.31 -8.69 -3.69
N LEU A 12 0.55 -8.59 -2.66
CA LEU A 12 0.87 -9.70 -1.75
C LEU A 12 1.03 -9.20 -0.29
N ARG A 13 2.27 -9.01 0.16
CA ARG A 13 2.62 -8.70 1.57
C ARG A 13 1.87 -7.49 2.11
N SER A 14 1.82 -6.38 1.36
CA SER A 14 1.13 -5.18 1.85
C SER A 14 -0.39 -5.36 1.91
N GLN A 15 -0.98 -6.19 1.04
CA GLN A 15 -2.40 -6.52 1.12
C GLN A 15 -2.71 -7.40 2.34
N MET A 16 -1.89 -8.42 2.59
CA MET A 16 -2.04 -9.28 3.78
C MET A 16 -1.88 -8.46 5.08
N SER A 17 -0.81 -7.65 5.18
CA SER A 17 -0.55 -6.80 6.35
C SER A 17 -1.68 -5.80 6.61
N ALA A 18 -2.15 -5.11 5.58
CA ALA A 18 -3.28 -4.17 5.72
C ALA A 18 -4.58 -4.86 6.12
N THR A 19 -4.72 -6.14 5.78
CA THR A 19 -5.90 -6.91 6.13
C THR A 19 -5.89 -7.35 7.58
N PHE A 20 -4.76 -7.85 8.07
CA PHE A 20 -4.60 -8.13 9.51
C PHE A 20 -4.68 -6.86 10.35
N ALA A 21 -4.14 -5.74 9.88
CA ALA A 21 -4.27 -4.47 10.58
C ALA A 21 -5.74 -4.02 10.73
N LYS A 22 -6.58 -4.19 9.70
CA LYS A 22 -8.02 -3.88 9.79
C LYS A 22 -8.71 -4.79 10.80
N ARG A 23 -8.40 -6.09 10.77
CA ARG A 23 -8.94 -7.06 11.73
C ARG A 23 -8.58 -6.67 13.17
N GLU A 24 -7.32 -6.37 13.44
CA GLU A 24 -6.87 -5.93 14.76
C GLU A 24 -7.53 -4.62 15.20
N ALA A 25 -7.70 -3.66 14.29
CA ALA A 25 -8.39 -2.41 14.58
C ALA A 25 -9.85 -2.68 15.00
N THR A 26 -10.57 -3.54 14.27
CA THR A 26 -11.92 -3.97 14.63
C THR A 26 -11.96 -4.69 15.97
N GLU A 27 -11.10 -5.70 16.17
CA GLU A 27 -11.05 -6.51 17.40
C GLU A 27 -10.73 -5.67 18.64
N ARG A 28 -10.00 -4.56 18.48
CA ARG A 28 -9.61 -3.63 19.55
C ARG A 28 -10.50 -2.39 19.63
N SER A 29 -11.52 -2.26 18.78
CA SER A 29 -12.39 -1.07 18.70
C SER A 29 -11.59 0.23 18.49
N LEU A 30 -10.67 0.21 17.53
CA LEU A 30 -9.84 1.36 17.14
C LEU A 30 -10.41 2.00 15.86
N ASP A 31 -11.28 2.99 16.04
CA ASP A 31 -11.99 3.64 14.93
C ASP A 31 -11.20 4.78 14.25
N ASP A 32 -10.12 5.24 14.88
CA ASP A 32 -9.27 6.34 14.40
C ASP A 32 -7.97 5.83 13.76
N ILE A 33 -8.01 4.70 13.07
CA ILE A 33 -6.87 4.18 12.29
C ILE A 33 -7.22 4.10 10.81
N GLU A 34 -6.59 4.97 10.01
CA GLU A 34 -6.63 4.88 8.55
C GLU A 34 -5.54 3.91 8.07
N ILE A 35 -5.93 2.87 7.34
CA ILE A 35 -4.99 1.86 6.81
C ILE A 35 -4.82 2.07 5.31
N ILE A 36 -3.59 2.37 4.93
CA ILE A 36 -3.22 2.78 3.57
C ILE A 36 -2.28 1.73 3.00
N THR A 37 -2.46 1.37 1.73
CA THR A 37 -1.58 0.44 1.03
C THR A 37 -0.95 1.08 -0.20
N GLY A 38 0.25 0.65 -0.57
CA GLY A 38 0.89 1.11 -1.81
C GLY A 38 2.01 0.19 -2.28
N GLY A 39 2.46 0.43 -3.51
CA GLY A 39 3.56 -0.30 -4.11
C GLY A 39 4.31 0.50 -5.16
N THR A 40 5.61 0.22 -5.25
CA THR A 40 6.56 0.93 -6.11
C THR A 40 6.60 0.41 -7.55
N ASP A 41 6.08 -0.78 -7.79
CA ASP A 41 5.87 -1.37 -9.12
C ASP A 41 4.59 -2.23 -9.09
N PRO A 42 3.41 -1.60 -8.95
CA PRO A 42 2.12 -2.23 -8.72
C PRO A 42 1.79 -3.30 -9.76
N ALA A 43 1.26 -4.44 -9.33
CA ALA A 43 0.67 -5.39 -10.25
C ALA A 43 -0.70 -4.90 -10.73
N ASN A 44 -1.19 -5.47 -11.83
CA ASN A 44 -2.51 -5.13 -12.38
C ASN A 44 -3.68 -5.53 -11.45
N ALA A 45 -3.45 -6.46 -10.53
CA ALA A 45 -4.44 -6.93 -9.55
C ALA A 45 -3.75 -7.61 -8.37
N VAL A 46 -4.48 -7.75 -7.26
CA VAL A 46 -4.07 -8.65 -6.16
C VAL A 46 -3.98 -10.08 -6.69
N TYR A 47 -2.94 -10.80 -6.28
CA TYR A 47 -2.72 -12.14 -6.81
C TYR A 47 -3.78 -13.14 -6.36
N PRO A 48 -4.28 -14.01 -7.25
CA PRO A 48 -5.31 -15.01 -6.90
C PRO A 48 -4.92 -15.88 -5.70
N ALA A 49 -3.64 -16.24 -5.59
CA ALA A 49 -3.13 -16.99 -4.44
C ALA A 49 -3.39 -16.26 -3.10
N VAL A 50 -3.27 -14.93 -3.09
CA VAL A 50 -3.53 -14.11 -1.90
C VAL A 50 -5.02 -14.03 -1.62
N LEU A 51 -5.84 -13.84 -2.66
CA LEU A 51 -7.31 -13.86 -2.50
C LEU A 51 -7.76 -15.17 -1.87
N ASN A 52 -7.29 -16.30 -2.40
CA ASN A 52 -7.63 -17.63 -1.90
C ASN A 52 -7.17 -17.83 -0.45
N THR A 53 -5.91 -17.52 -0.13
CA THR A 53 -5.38 -17.65 1.23
C THR A 53 -6.09 -16.76 2.24
N MET A 54 -6.54 -15.57 1.84
CA MET A 54 -7.29 -14.68 2.75
C MET A 54 -8.75 -15.14 2.92
N GLN A 55 -9.35 -15.73 1.87
CA GLN A 55 -10.65 -16.39 1.97
C GLN A 55 -10.64 -17.56 2.96
N GLU A 56 -9.56 -18.36 3.01
CA GLU A 56 -9.39 -19.43 4.00
C GLU A 56 -9.43 -18.93 5.46
N LEU A 57 -9.21 -17.63 5.68
CA LEU A 57 -9.26 -16.97 6.98
C LEU A 57 -10.57 -16.20 7.22
N ASP A 58 -11.57 -16.37 6.34
CA ASP A 58 -12.83 -15.62 6.30
C ASP A 58 -12.64 -14.10 6.12
N ILE A 59 -11.59 -13.70 5.37
CA ILE A 59 -11.32 -12.29 5.10
C ILE A 59 -11.40 -11.97 3.61
N ASP A 60 -12.43 -11.22 3.22
CA ASP A 60 -12.62 -10.76 1.84
C ASP A 60 -11.76 -9.53 1.53
N ILE A 61 -10.99 -9.61 0.45
CA ILE A 61 -10.15 -8.54 -0.08
C ILE A 61 -10.31 -8.37 -1.59
N ALA A 62 -11.34 -8.97 -2.20
CA ALA A 62 -11.54 -8.97 -3.65
C ALA A 62 -11.76 -7.55 -4.24
N ASP A 63 -12.43 -6.69 -3.49
CA ASP A 63 -12.71 -5.30 -3.90
C ASP A 63 -11.54 -4.33 -3.64
N ARG A 64 -10.40 -4.82 -3.13
CA ARG A 64 -9.24 -3.94 -2.86
C ARG A 64 -8.52 -3.57 -4.14
N ALA A 65 -8.52 -2.28 -4.44
CA ALA A 65 -7.69 -1.72 -5.49
C ALA A 65 -6.21 -1.81 -5.11
N VAL A 66 -5.38 -2.20 -6.08
CA VAL A 66 -3.92 -2.02 -6.00
C VAL A 66 -3.67 -0.52 -6.15
N ARG A 67 -3.09 0.11 -5.13
CA ARG A 67 -2.78 1.54 -5.17
C ARG A 67 -1.47 1.75 -5.89
N ASP A 68 -1.55 2.52 -6.98
CA ASP A 68 -0.43 2.79 -7.85
C ASP A 68 0.45 3.94 -7.31
N TRP A 69 1.61 3.57 -6.76
CA TRP A 69 2.72 4.49 -6.48
C TRP A 69 3.97 4.07 -7.27
N VAL A 70 3.86 3.85 -8.59
CA VAL A 70 5.00 3.46 -9.45
C VAL A 70 6.21 4.37 -9.19
N LEU A 71 7.16 3.81 -8.45
CA LEU A 71 8.52 4.29 -8.24
C LEU A 71 9.42 3.19 -8.76
N SER A 72 9.73 3.23 -10.05
CA SER A 72 10.70 2.34 -10.67
C SER A 72 11.97 2.28 -9.82
N GLU A 73 12.27 1.13 -9.19
CA GLU A 73 13.43 0.99 -8.32
C GLU A 73 14.71 1.29 -9.12
N PRO A 74 15.47 2.34 -8.77
CA PRO A 74 16.77 2.52 -9.38
C PRO A 74 17.70 1.42 -8.83
N LYS A 75 18.28 0.60 -9.73
CA LYS A 75 19.47 -0.18 -9.37
C LYS A 75 20.47 0.79 -8.71
N ARG A 76 21.00 0.44 -7.53
CA ARG A 76 21.95 1.28 -6.77
C ARG A 76 23.00 1.92 -7.70
N GLY A 77 23.25 3.23 -7.59
CA GLY A 77 24.52 3.81 -8.05
C GLY A 77 24.53 5.11 -8.86
N SER A 78 23.49 5.96 -8.89
CA SER A 78 23.62 7.27 -9.56
C SER A 78 22.76 8.36 -8.91
N SER A 79 23.41 9.45 -8.47
CA SER A 79 22.74 10.63 -7.88
C SER A 79 21.81 11.35 -8.86
N ALA A 80 21.98 11.18 -10.18
CA ALA A 80 21.05 11.70 -11.18
C ALA A 80 19.71 10.94 -11.16
N ARG A 81 19.75 9.61 -11.02
CA ARG A 81 18.54 8.76 -10.90
C ARG A 81 17.81 8.95 -9.58
N VAL A 82 18.55 9.26 -8.50
CA VAL A 82 17.93 9.64 -7.22
C VAL A 82 17.11 10.93 -7.35
N ARG A 83 17.57 11.91 -8.14
CA ARG A 83 16.81 13.15 -8.38
C ARG A 83 15.54 12.95 -9.21
N GLU A 84 15.55 12.03 -10.18
CA GLU A 84 14.31 11.68 -10.90
C GLU A 84 13.28 10.99 -9.99
N MET A 85 13.75 10.21 -9.02
CA MET A 85 12.90 9.57 -8.03
C MET A 85 12.33 10.56 -7.02
N ASP A 86 13.08 11.62 -6.67
CA ASP A 86 12.67 12.68 -5.74
C ASP A 86 11.35 13.34 -6.16
N THR A 87 11.22 13.73 -7.43
CA THR A 87 9.99 14.35 -7.95
C THR A 87 8.78 13.41 -7.86
N LYS A 88 8.96 12.12 -8.16
CA LYS A 88 7.86 11.15 -8.09
C LYS A 88 7.45 10.86 -6.65
N VAL A 89 8.43 10.70 -5.75
CA VAL A 89 8.18 10.53 -4.31
C VAL A 89 7.42 11.74 -3.76
N GLN A 90 7.86 12.96 -4.10
CA GLN A 90 7.22 14.19 -3.65
C GLN A 90 5.76 14.29 -4.14
N ALA A 91 5.50 13.94 -5.40
CA ALA A 91 4.13 13.95 -5.95
C ALA A 91 3.21 12.95 -5.23
N HIS A 92 3.69 11.72 -4.97
CA HIS A 92 2.91 10.71 -4.24
C HIS A 92 2.68 11.08 -2.78
N VAL A 93 3.67 11.66 -2.11
CA VAL A 93 3.52 12.18 -0.75
C VAL A 93 2.48 13.29 -0.74
N THR A 94 2.52 14.23 -1.68
CA THR A 94 1.53 15.33 -1.74
C THR A 94 0.11 14.79 -1.93
N ALA A 95 -0.09 13.89 -2.89
CA ALA A 95 -1.40 13.26 -3.13
C ALA A 95 -1.93 12.53 -1.88
N LEU A 96 -1.05 11.84 -1.14
CA LEU A 96 -1.41 11.18 0.11
C LEU A 96 -1.90 12.18 1.18
N PHE A 97 -1.24 13.32 1.32
CA PHE A 97 -1.66 14.36 2.28
C PHE A 97 -2.97 15.04 1.88
N ASP A 98 -3.21 15.25 0.57
CA ASP A 98 -4.46 15.80 0.04
C ASP A 98 -5.65 14.87 0.32
N GLU A 99 -5.46 13.55 0.14
CA GLU A 99 -6.50 12.53 0.36
C GLU A 99 -6.78 12.28 1.84
N SER A 100 -5.75 12.23 2.68
CA SER A 100 -5.89 12.01 4.13
C SER A 100 -6.44 13.23 4.88
N GLY A 101 -6.86 14.30 4.18
CA GLY A 101 -7.45 15.49 4.79
C GLY A 101 -6.47 16.27 5.67
N GLY A 102 -5.18 16.28 5.30
CA GLY A 102 -4.13 16.97 6.04
C GLY A 102 -4.46 18.45 6.28
N ARG A 103 -4.65 18.82 7.54
CA ARG A 103 -4.51 20.19 8.03
C ARG A 103 -3.07 20.44 8.45
#